data_AF-A0A2S7VL34-F1
#
_entry.id   AF-A0A2S7VL34-F1
#
_cell.length_a   1.000
_cell.length_b   1.000
_cell.length_c   1.000
_cell.angle_alpha   90.00
_cell.angle_beta   90.00
_cell.angle_gamma   90.00
#
_symmetry.space_group_name_H-M   'P 1'
#
loop_
_entity.id
_entity.type
_entity.pdbx_description
1 polymer ?
#
loop_
_entity_poly.entity_id
_entity_poly.type
_entity_poly.pdbx_seq_one_letter_code
_entity_poly.pdbx_strand_id
1 'polypeptide(L)'
;MKKLCLFVLISTILVGCGGGGGNDDNNSGGGGGGGGTDKATPLDLGNLTSDVKKQYAQVNYDTFLVITESALNCAKDLNIGETDNACAVIDSGNHNEGLSIEEISGTLSVQKQADKIQISTVKDIQFHAPLINQNTNTFKLNQNNIANTQKETNFIKIPEATDQEANIQEVESDQVYLGGTFTFSNDNGIKTVDAFAHEFYGLIYSHNTNTDESHFVSSISRLVGKNNAMVDWSTDENGAIRPI
;
A
#
# COMPACT_ATOMS: atom_id res chain seq x y z
N MET A 1 -39.79 9.41 -32.80
CA MET A 1 -38.86 8.62 -33.65
C MET A 1 -37.80 8.04 -32.71
N LYS A 2 -38.01 6.81 -32.21
CA LYS A 2 -37.20 5.62 -32.49
C LYS A 2 -35.69 5.89 -32.54
N LYS A 3 -34.93 5.44 -31.53
CA LYS A 3 -33.84 4.48 -31.72
C LYS A 3 -33.76 3.54 -30.51
N LEU A 4 -34.03 2.28 -30.82
CA LEU A 4 -33.93 1.08 -29.99
C LEU A 4 -32.63 0.40 -30.43
N CYS A 5 -31.73 0.05 -29.50
CA CYS A 5 -30.63 -0.91 -29.72
C CYS A 5 -30.54 -1.72 -28.43
N LEU A 6 -31.28 -2.82 -28.29
CA LEU A 6 -30.93 -4.19 -28.69
C LEU A 6 -29.55 -4.63 -28.18
N PHE A 7 -29.52 -5.12 -26.93
CA PHE A 7 -28.42 -5.94 -26.42
C PHE A 7 -28.64 -7.38 -26.90
N VAL A 8 -27.72 -7.88 -27.71
CA VAL A 8 -27.64 -9.28 -28.11
C VAL A 8 -26.94 -10.04 -26.98
N LEU A 9 -27.69 -10.91 -26.30
CA LEU A 9 -27.12 -11.96 -25.46
C LEU A 9 -26.45 -12.99 -26.37
N ILE A 10 -25.13 -13.15 -26.25
CA ILE A 10 -24.43 -14.31 -26.79
C ILE A 10 -24.21 -15.28 -25.64
N SER A 11 -25.08 -16.27 -25.56
CA SER A 11 -24.92 -17.49 -24.80
C SER A 11 -23.95 -18.42 -25.56
N THR A 12 -22.77 -18.67 -24.99
CA THR A 12 -21.94 -19.82 -25.39
C THR A 12 -21.97 -20.86 -24.27
N ILE A 13 -22.67 -21.94 -24.58
CA ILE A 13 -22.62 -23.22 -23.90
C ILE A 13 -21.24 -23.82 -24.18
N LEU A 14 -20.48 -24.17 -23.15
CA LEU A 14 -19.35 -25.09 -23.31
C LEU A 14 -19.67 -26.39 -22.57
N VAL A 15 -20.06 -27.39 -23.34
CA VAL A 15 -20.05 -28.80 -22.94
C VAL A 15 -18.64 -29.30 -23.19
N GLY A 16 -17.90 -29.56 -22.11
CA GLY A 16 -16.59 -30.19 -22.13
C GLY A 16 -16.65 -31.50 -21.36
N CYS A 17 -16.80 -32.60 -22.09
CA CYS A 17 -16.65 -33.97 -21.62
C CYS A 17 -15.22 -34.19 -21.11
N GLY A 18 -15.06 -34.58 -19.84
CA GLY A 18 -13.79 -35.01 -19.26
C GLY A 18 -14.05 -36.22 -18.38
N GLY A 19 -13.76 -37.40 -18.91
CA GLY A 19 -13.90 -38.69 -18.24
C GLY A 19 -13.01 -38.80 -17.00
N GLY A 20 -13.49 -39.58 -16.05
CA GLY A 20 -12.83 -39.86 -14.79
C GLY A 20 -11.74 -40.93 -14.85
N GLY A 21 -11.08 -41.07 -13.70
CA GLY A 21 -10.01 -42.00 -13.39
C GLY A 21 -8.70 -41.25 -13.20
N GLY A 22 -8.06 -41.20 -12.04
CA GLY A 22 -8.25 -41.83 -10.74
C GLY A 22 -6.94 -41.64 -9.96
N ASN A 23 -7.05 -41.70 -8.63
CA ASN A 23 -6.01 -41.74 -7.60
C ASN A 23 -5.25 -40.43 -7.25
N ASP A 24 -5.50 -39.81 -6.09
CA ASP A 24 -5.13 -40.19 -4.69
C ASP A 24 -3.75 -39.55 -4.38
N ASP A 25 -3.52 -38.64 -3.42
CA ASP A 25 -3.97 -38.41 -2.04
C ASP A 25 -3.67 -36.92 -1.70
N ASN A 26 -4.19 -36.19 -0.70
CA ASN A 26 -4.85 -36.55 0.54
C ASN A 26 -5.66 -35.38 1.12
N ASN A 27 -6.70 -35.77 1.84
CA ASN A 27 -7.82 -35.06 2.42
C ASN A 27 -7.47 -34.19 3.66
N SER A 28 -8.17 -33.07 3.85
CA SER A 28 -8.79 -32.70 5.14
C SER A 28 -9.81 -31.56 4.99
N GLY A 29 -11.10 -31.92 4.95
CA GLY A 29 -12.18 -31.08 5.50
C GLY A 29 -13.26 -30.64 4.52
N GLY A 30 -14.26 -31.50 4.31
CA GLY A 30 -15.48 -31.19 3.56
C GLY A 30 -16.52 -30.40 4.36
N GLY A 31 -17.42 -29.75 3.63
CA GLY A 31 -18.65 -29.15 4.15
C GLY A 31 -19.40 -28.42 3.04
N GLY A 32 -20.42 -29.07 2.48
CA GLY A 32 -21.32 -28.44 1.50
C GLY A 32 -22.12 -27.30 2.13
N GLY A 33 -22.15 -26.17 1.44
CA GLY A 33 -22.94 -24.99 1.80
C GLY A 33 -22.62 -23.88 0.79
N GLY A 34 -23.64 -23.34 0.13
CA GLY A 34 -23.46 -22.31 -0.90
C GLY A 34 -22.66 -21.11 -0.38
N GLY A 35 -21.63 -20.72 -1.13
CA GLY A 35 -20.80 -19.57 -0.82
C GLY A 35 -19.97 -19.22 -2.05
N GLY A 36 -20.21 -18.05 -2.62
CA GLY A 36 -19.30 -17.47 -3.62
C GLY A 36 -17.93 -17.35 -2.97
N THR A 37 -16.96 -18.11 -3.48
CA THR A 37 -15.59 -18.04 -2.98
C THR A 37 -14.89 -16.87 -3.66
N ASP A 38 -15.03 -15.67 -3.11
CA ASP A 38 -14.20 -14.51 -3.44
C ASP A 38 -12.79 -14.73 -2.88
N LYS A 39 -12.08 -15.73 -3.41
CA LYS A 39 -10.67 -15.93 -3.07
C LYS A 39 -9.90 -14.78 -3.69
N ALA A 40 -9.23 -14.00 -2.85
CA ALA A 40 -8.25 -13.02 -3.29
C ALA A 40 -7.24 -13.68 -4.25
N THR A 41 -7.02 -13.06 -5.40
CA THR A 41 -6.04 -13.54 -6.40
C THR A 41 -4.95 -12.50 -6.61
N PRO A 42 -3.68 -12.89 -6.85
CA PRO A 42 -2.65 -11.91 -7.16
C PRO A 42 -3.01 -11.09 -8.42
N LEU A 43 -2.87 -9.77 -8.36
CA LEU A 43 -3.06 -8.88 -9.51
C LEU A 43 -2.03 -9.18 -10.59
N ASP A 44 -2.47 -9.31 -11.83
CA ASP A 44 -1.61 -9.61 -12.97
C ASP A 44 -0.91 -8.33 -13.49
N LEU A 45 0.05 -7.82 -12.71
CA LEU A 45 0.82 -6.61 -13.05
C LEU A 45 1.52 -6.73 -14.40
N GLY A 46 1.94 -7.93 -14.80
CA GLY A 46 2.63 -8.17 -16.07
C GLY A 46 1.80 -7.82 -17.31
N ASN A 47 0.47 -7.95 -17.20
CA ASN A 47 -0.48 -7.69 -18.29
C ASN A 47 -1.07 -6.26 -18.29
N LEU A 48 -0.66 -5.39 -17.36
CA LEU A 48 -1.12 -4.01 -17.30
C LEU A 48 -0.32 -3.11 -18.26
N THR A 49 -0.99 -2.08 -18.78
CA THR A 49 -0.32 -1.04 -19.58
C THR A 49 0.63 -0.21 -18.70
N SER A 50 1.54 0.53 -19.33
CA SER A 50 2.46 1.41 -18.59
C SER A 50 1.69 2.42 -17.73
N ASP A 51 0.67 3.09 -18.27
CA ASP A 51 -0.08 4.11 -17.54
C ASP A 51 -0.79 3.55 -16.31
N VAL A 52 -1.40 2.36 -16.43
CA VAL A 52 -2.05 1.70 -15.29
C VAL A 52 -1.03 1.31 -14.22
N LYS A 53 0.16 0.84 -14.61
CA LYS A 53 1.25 0.59 -13.64
C LYS A 53 1.67 1.85 -12.89
N LYS A 54 1.72 3.02 -13.56
CA LYS A 54 2.01 4.30 -12.90
C LYS A 54 0.96 4.65 -11.85
N GLN A 55 -0.32 4.40 -12.13
CA GLN A 55 -1.40 4.63 -11.17
C GLN A 55 -1.26 3.74 -9.93
N TYR A 56 -0.91 2.46 -10.10
CA TYR A 56 -0.61 1.57 -8.96
C TYR A 56 0.59 2.06 -8.14
N ALA A 57 1.66 2.51 -8.80
CA ALA A 57 2.82 3.10 -8.12
C ALA A 57 2.44 4.34 -7.30
N GLN A 58 1.65 5.25 -7.89
CA GLN A 58 1.15 6.44 -7.20
C GLN A 58 0.33 6.08 -5.96
N VAL A 59 -0.61 5.13 -6.08
CA VAL A 59 -1.40 4.66 -4.93
C VAL A 59 -0.52 4.08 -3.83
N ASN A 60 0.55 3.36 -4.17
CA ASN A 60 1.49 2.87 -3.18
C ASN A 60 2.23 4.01 -2.46
N TYR A 61 2.74 4.99 -3.23
CA TYR A 61 3.38 6.17 -2.69
C TYR A 61 2.45 6.94 -1.75
N ASP A 62 1.24 7.30 -2.21
CA ASP A 62 0.28 8.11 -1.45
C ASP A 62 -0.12 7.42 -0.15
N THR A 63 -0.41 6.11 -0.21
CA THR A 63 -0.80 5.33 0.97
C THR A 63 0.33 5.30 2.00
N PHE A 64 1.57 5.14 1.55
CA PHE A 64 2.73 5.13 2.44
C PHE A 64 3.00 6.52 3.05
N LEU A 65 2.77 7.59 2.29
CA LEU A 65 2.94 8.96 2.76
C LEU A 65 1.95 9.26 3.88
N VAL A 66 0.65 9.01 3.67
CA VAL A 66 -0.40 9.27 4.67
C VAL A 66 -0.20 8.43 5.95
N ILE A 67 0.23 7.17 5.81
CA ILE A 67 0.56 6.32 6.97
C ILE A 67 1.71 6.92 7.79
N THR A 68 2.74 7.38 7.09
CA THR A 68 3.94 7.96 7.72
C THR A 68 3.58 9.21 8.50
N GLU A 69 2.85 10.13 7.89
CA GLU A 69 2.39 11.37 8.53
C GLU A 69 1.49 11.09 9.74
N SER A 70 0.51 10.20 9.57
CA SER A 70 -0.40 9.81 10.65
C SER A 70 0.37 9.23 11.84
N ALA A 71 1.39 8.40 11.60
CA ALA A 71 2.21 7.81 12.63
C ALA A 71 3.13 8.84 13.32
N LEU A 72 3.78 9.72 12.55
CA LEU A 72 4.61 10.81 13.07
C LEU A 72 3.78 11.75 13.94
N ASN A 73 2.61 12.18 13.45
CA ASN A 73 1.72 13.07 14.18
C ASN A 73 1.24 12.41 15.48
N CYS A 74 0.85 11.13 15.44
CA CYS A 74 0.51 10.38 16.65
C CYS A 74 1.67 10.34 17.65
N ALA A 75 2.90 10.12 17.18
CA ALA A 75 4.06 9.96 18.04
C ALA A 75 4.54 11.25 18.72
N LYS A 76 4.11 12.43 18.26
CA LYS A 76 4.48 13.74 18.86
C LYS A 76 4.10 13.79 20.33
N ASP A 77 2.91 13.32 20.68
CA ASP A 77 2.35 13.41 22.03
C ASP A 77 2.68 12.20 22.92
N LEU A 78 3.37 11.19 22.39
CA LEU A 78 3.71 9.97 23.13
C LEU A 78 5.04 10.09 23.88
N ASN A 79 5.08 9.49 25.07
CA ASN A 79 6.32 9.24 25.78
C ASN A 79 7.03 7.98 25.25
N ILE A 80 8.35 7.95 25.35
CA ILE A 80 9.14 6.76 25.00
C ILE A 80 8.70 5.58 25.88
N GLY A 81 8.39 4.44 25.24
CA GLY A 81 7.97 3.21 25.91
C GLY A 81 6.47 3.08 26.13
N GLU A 82 5.66 4.09 25.80
CA GLU A 82 4.20 3.94 25.76
C GLU A 82 3.78 2.98 24.63
N THR A 83 2.94 2.00 24.97
CA THR A 83 2.47 0.96 24.05
C THR A 83 0.98 1.13 23.75
N ASP A 84 0.51 0.48 22.67
CA ASP A 84 -0.90 0.35 22.32
C ASP A 84 -1.63 1.68 22.02
N ASN A 85 -0.89 2.70 21.56
CA ASN A 85 -1.49 3.97 21.16
C ASN A 85 -2.13 3.84 19.79
N ALA A 86 -3.46 3.81 19.77
CA ALA A 86 -4.24 3.73 18.56
C ALA A 86 -4.48 5.13 17.97
N CYS A 87 -4.07 5.35 16.73
CA CYS A 87 -4.34 6.59 16.01
C CYS A 87 -5.10 6.34 14.71
N ALA A 88 -5.95 7.30 14.35
CA ALA A 88 -6.63 7.27 13.07
C ALA A 88 -5.61 7.51 11.94
N VAL A 89 -5.79 6.81 10.83
CA VAL A 89 -5.16 7.18 9.57
C VAL A 89 -6.05 8.25 8.93
N ILE A 90 -5.51 9.44 8.77
CA ILE A 90 -6.20 10.58 8.17
C ILE A 90 -5.27 11.27 7.20
N ASP A 91 -5.80 11.70 6.07
CA ASP A 91 -5.13 12.68 5.23
C ASP A 91 -5.32 14.06 5.87
N SER A 92 -4.25 14.61 6.45
CA SER A 92 -4.24 15.92 7.11
C SER A 92 -3.19 16.88 6.56
N GLY A 93 -2.41 16.44 5.57
CA GLY A 93 -1.23 17.15 5.07
C GLY A 93 -1.48 17.97 3.81
N ASN A 94 -0.54 18.85 3.50
CA ASN A 94 -0.38 19.40 2.16
C ASN A 94 0.64 18.53 1.39
N HIS A 95 0.28 18.11 0.18
CA HIS A 95 1.08 17.15 -0.60
C HIS A 95 1.54 17.80 -1.90
N ASN A 96 2.84 17.75 -2.19
CA ASN A 96 3.47 18.47 -3.32
C ASN A 96 2.76 18.24 -4.68
N GLU A 97 2.32 17.01 -4.96
CA GLU A 97 1.64 16.67 -6.22
C GLU A 97 0.15 16.31 -6.05
N GLY A 98 -0.42 16.56 -4.86
CA GLY A 98 -1.72 16.02 -4.46
C GLY A 98 -1.71 14.50 -4.30
N LEU A 99 -2.82 13.91 -3.84
CA LEU A 99 -2.98 12.47 -3.72
C LEU A 99 -3.88 11.93 -4.84
N SER A 100 -3.58 10.72 -5.31
CA SER A 100 -4.43 9.92 -6.21
C SER A 100 -5.42 9.02 -5.46
N ILE A 101 -5.36 9.04 -4.13
CA ILE A 101 -6.28 8.34 -3.25
C ILE A 101 -7.24 9.33 -2.57
N GLU A 102 -8.43 8.84 -2.22
CA GLU A 102 -9.50 9.62 -1.61
C GLU A 102 -10.10 8.85 -0.42
N GLU A 103 -10.75 9.57 0.50
CA GLU A 103 -11.50 9.01 1.64
C GLU A 103 -10.71 8.00 2.48
N ILE A 104 -9.39 8.21 2.62
CA ILE A 104 -8.52 7.32 3.37
C ILE A 104 -8.88 7.32 4.86
N SER A 105 -9.04 6.12 5.41
CA SER A 105 -9.35 5.92 6.83
C SER A 105 -8.78 4.60 7.32
N GLY A 106 -8.55 4.47 8.63
CA GLY A 106 -8.00 3.26 9.22
C GLY A 106 -7.58 3.50 10.66
N THR A 107 -6.88 2.53 11.25
CA THR A 107 -6.31 2.72 12.59
C THR A 107 -4.95 2.04 12.66
N LEU A 108 -3.94 2.81 13.04
CA LEU A 108 -2.60 2.31 13.36
C LEU A 108 -2.46 2.12 14.87
N SER A 109 -1.60 1.20 15.27
CA SER A 109 -1.00 1.19 16.60
C SER A 109 0.43 1.71 16.45
N VAL A 110 0.77 2.70 17.27
CA VAL A 110 2.03 3.43 17.24
C VAL A 110 2.73 3.25 18.59
N GLN A 111 4.02 2.87 18.54
CA GLN A 111 4.86 2.76 19.72
C GLN A 111 6.13 3.57 19.52
N LYS A 112 6.35 4.57 20.37
CA LYS A 112 7.55 5.41 20.34
C LYS A 112 8.67 4.76 21.14
N GLN A 113 9.80 4.55 20.49
CA GLN A 113 11.07 4.12 21.08
C GLN A 113 12.09 5.26 21.04
N ALA A 114 13.29 5.05 21.56
CA ALA A 114 14.30 6.10 21.63
C ALA A 114 14.81 6.53 20.24
N ASP A 115 14.90 5.59 19.31
CA ASP A 115 15.51 5.75 17.99
C ASP A 115 14.53 5.48 16.83
N LYS A 116 13.30 5.03 17.14
CA LYS A 116 12.29 4.70 16.12
C LYS A 116 10.86 4.78 16.63
N ILE A 117 9.93 4.79 15.69
CA ILE A 117 8.50 4.63 15.89
C ILE A 117 8.09 3.33 15.22
N GLN A 118 7.61 2.36 16.00
CA GLN A 118 7.04 1.13 15.45
C GLN A 118 5.57 1.32 15.09
N ILE A 119 5.17 0.74 13.96
CA ILE A 119 3.85 0.94 13.37
C ILE A 119 3.24 -0.42 13.02
N SER A 120 1.98 -0.62 13.38
CA SER A 120 1.18 -1.75 12.93
C SER A 120 -0.25 -1.33 12.63
N THR A 121 -0.96 -2.14 11.84
CA THR A 121 -2.37 -1.89 11.51
C THR A 121 -3.28 -2.55 12.56
N VAL A 122 -4.14 -1.76 13.21
CA VAL A 122 -5.21 -2.23 14.10
C VAL A 122 -6.50 -2.46 13.32
N LYS A 123 -6.89 -1.47 12.49
CA LYS A 123 -7.96 -1.59 11.50
C LYS A 123 -7.36 -1.35 10.13
N ASP A 124 -7.64 -2.26 9.20
CA ASP A 124 -7.16 -2.16 7.84
C ASP A 124 -7.51 -0.80 7.24
N ILE A 125 -6.57 -0.25 6.47
CA ILE A 125 -6.68 1.08 5.88
C ILE A 125 -7.54 0.98 4.65
N GLN A 126 -8.63 1.72 4.59
CA GLN A 126 -9.55 1.78 3.47
C GLN A 126 -9.37 3.08 2.72
N PHE A 127 -9.44 3.05 1.40
CA PHE A 127 -9.33 4.23 0.55
C PHE A 127 -9.98 3.99 -0.82
N HIS A 128 -10.29 5.07 -1.52
CA HIS A 128 -10.67 5.06 -2.92
C HIS A 128 -9.50 5.45 -3.82
N ALA A 129 -9.39 4.82 -4.99
CA ALA A 129 -8.37 5.13 -5.98
C ALA A 129 -9.00 5.17 -7.38
N PRO A 130 -9.73 6.24 -7.72
CA PRO A 130 -10.63 6.30 -8.89
C PRO A 130 -9.95 6.00 -10.23
N LEU A 131 -8.64 6.28 -10.32
CA LEU A 131 -7.83 6.01 -11.51
C LEU A 131 -7.57 4.51 -11.74
N ILE A 132 -7.63 3.69 -10.69
CA ILE A 132 -7.44 2.24 -10.74
C ILE A 132 -8.78 1.52 -10.80
N ASN A 133 -9.71 1.87 -9.91
CA ASN A 133 -11.06 1.32 -9.85
C ASN A 133 -12.00 2.24 -9.04
N GLN A 134 -13.30 1.97 -9.11
CA GLN A 134 -14.34 2.78 -8.44
C GLN A 134 -14.76 2.25 -7.07
N ASN A 135 -14.13 1.18 -6.57
CA ASN A 135 -14.51 0.53 -5.32
C ASN A 135 -13.61 0.97 -4.16
N THR A 136 -14.01 0.59 -2.95
CA THR A 136 -13.14 0.67 -1.77
C THR A 136 -12.03 -0.37 -1.88
N ASN A 137 -10.81 0.10 -1.69
CA ASN A 137 -9.60 -0.70 -1.62
C ASN A 137 -9.12 -0.73 -0.18
N THR A 138 -8.34 -1.77 0.13
CA THR A 138 -7.83 -1.97 1.48
C THR A 138 -6.31 -2.13 1.45
N PHE A 139 -5.62 -1.55 2.41
CA PHE A 139 -4.21 -1.79 2.67
C PHE A 139 -4.02 -2.25 4.12
N LYS A 140 -3.10 -3.19 4.32
CA LYS A 140 -2.72 -3.67 5.64
C LYS A 140 -1.21 -3.82 5.74
N LEU A 141 -0.63 -3.28 6.81
CA LEU A 141 0.78 -3.51 7.12
C LEU A 141 1.03 -4.97 7.45
N ASN A 142 2.09 -5.54 6.89
CA ASN A 142 2.48 -6.92 7.15
C ASN A 142 3.08 -7.03 8.55
N GLN A 143 2.70 -8.08 9.30
CA GLN A 143 3.26 -8.33 10.63
C GLN A 143 4.76 -8.65 10.56
N ASN A 144 5.18 -9.40 9.54
CA ASN A 144 6.57 -9.67 9.26
C ASN A 144 6.93 -8.97 7.95
N ASN A 145 7.69 -7.88 8.02
CA ASN A 145 8.16 -7.21 6.82
C ASN A 145 9.37 -7.97 6.25
N ILE A 146 9.16 -8.70 5.16
CA ILE A 146 10.21 -9.44 4.44
C ILE A 146 11.13 -8.53 3.60
N ALA A 147 10.82 -7.23 3.49
CA ALA A 147 11.58 -6.26 2.71
C ALA A 147 12.86 -5.76 3.39
N ASN A 148 13.01 -6.01 4.70
CA ASN A 148 14.23 -5.74 5.44
C ASN A 148 14.86 -7.08 5.85
N THR A 149 16.13 -7.31 5.48
CA THR A 149 16.94 -8.45 5.91
C THR A 149 16.96 -8.68 7.44
N GLN A 150 16.52 -7.69 8.22
CA GLN A 150 16.40 -7.73 9.68
C GLN A 150 15.09 -8.36 10.21
N LYS A 151 14.09 -8.66 9.36
CA LYS A 151 12.78 -9.22 9.77
C LYS A 151 12.02 -8.35 10.79
N GLU A 152 12.33 -7.06 10.89
CA GLU A 152 11.63 -6.17 11.83
C GLU A 152 10.31 -5.66 11.26
N THR A 153 9.35 -5.45 12.16
CA THR A 153 8.05 -4.80 11.96
C THR A 153 8.22 -3.42 11.31
N ASN A 154 7.22 -2.94 10.58
CA ASN A 154 7.20 -1.59 9.99
C ASN A 154 7.56 -0.50 10.99
N PHE A 155 8.45 0.42 10.61
CA PHE A 155 8.95 1.46 11.49
C PHE A 155 9.40 2.73 10.76
N ILE A 156 9.49 3.82 11.50
CA ILE A 156 10.14 5.07 11.10
C ILE A 156 11.35 5.26 12.03
N LYS A 157 12.54 5.43 11.47
CA LYS A 157 13.75 5.75 12.24
C LYS A 157 13.84 7.26 12.40
N ILE A 158 14.01 7.70 13.64
CA ILE A 158 14.17 9.11 13.99
C ILE A 158 15.68 9.44 13.91
N PRO A 159 16.10 10.51 13.21
CA PRO A 159 17.49 10.96 13.19
C PRO A 159 18.01 11.23 14.60
N GLU A 160 19.29 10.91 14.86
CA GLU A 160 19.95 11.36 16.08
C GLU A 160 20.12 12.89 16.03
N ALA A 161 19.94 13.57 17.16
CA ALA A 161 19.88 15.03 17.29
C ALA A 161 21.17 15.79 16.89
N THR A 162 22.16 15.15 16.29
CA THR A 162 23.47 15.70 15.94
C THR A 162 23.66 16.05 14.45
N ASP A 163 22.71 15.74 13.57
CA ASP A 163 22.91 15.88 12.10
C ASP A 163 22.19 17.07 11.44
N GLN A 164 21.58 18.00 12.19
CA GLN A 164 21.04 19.24 11.62
C GLN A 164 22.10 20.35 11.54
N GLU A 165 23.17 20.14 10.77
CA GLU A 165 24.01 21.25 10.29
C GLU A 165 23.69 21.58 8.82
N ALA A 166 23.46 22.88 8.58
CA ALA A 166 23.42 23.60 7.29
C ALA A 166 22.07 23.83 6.57
N ASN A 167 21.21 24.65 7.18
CA ASN A 167 20.61 25.88 6.61
C ASN A 167 20.17 25.90 5.12
N ILE A 168 18.92 25.50 4.82
CA ILE A 168 17.95 26.18 3.92
C ILE A 168 16.58 25.49 4.04
N GLN A 169 15.59 26.17 4.66
CA GLN A 169 14.24 25.65 4.96
C GLN A 169 14.27 24.48 5.97
N GLU A 170 13.54 24.56 7.08
CA GLU A 170 13.45 23.48 8.06
C GLU A 170 12.79 22.26 7.40
N VAL A 171 13.62 21.31 6.97
CA VAL A 171 13.20 20.03 6.43
C VAL A 171 13.48 18.96 7.48
N GLU A 172 12.43 18.36 8.04
CA GLU A 172 12.56 17.16 8.86
C GLU A 172 12.66 15.96 7.91
N SER A 173 13.66 15.09 8.13
CA SER A 173 13.84 13.90 7.30
C SER A 173 13.95 12.63 8.13
N ASP A 174 13.08 11.65 7.86
CA ASP A 174 13.04 10.37 8.56
C ASP A 174 13.20 9.20 7.58
N GLN A 175 13.83 8.11 8.05
CA GLN A 175 13.89 6.88 7.26
C GLN A 175 12.68 5.98 7.57
N VAL A 176 11.93 5.63 6.54
CA VAL A 176 10.63 4.95 6.65
C VAL A 176 10.70 3.56 6.04
N TYR A 177 10.33 2.55 6.82
CA TYR A 177 10.35 1.14 6.43
C TYR A 177 8.94 0.57 6.52
N LEU A 178 8.15 0.75 5.45
CA LEU A 178 6.80 0.20 5.33
C LEU A 178 6.74 -0.95 4.32
N GLY A 179 5.91 -1.94 4.63
CA GLY A 179 5.60 -3.10 3.80
C GLY A 179 4.25 -3.68 4.20
N GLY A 180 3.46 -4.06 3.20
CA GLY A 180 2.09 -4.49 3.43
C GLY A 180 1.45 -5.09 2.20
N THR A 181 0.18 -5.44 2.33
CA THR A 181 -0.60 -6.02 1.24
C THR A 181 -1.73 -5.07 0.88
N PHE A 182 -1.81 -4.73 -0.40
CA PHE A 182 -2.96 -4.06 -0.99
C PHE A 182 -3.98 -5.10 -1.46
N THR A 183 -5.26 -4.83 -1.20
CA THR A 183 -6.41 -5.59 -1.65
C THR A 183 -7.31 -4.67 -2.46
N PHE A 184 -7.36 -4.88 -3.77
CA PHE A 184 -8.16 -4.14 -4.72
C PHE A 184 -9.41 -4.93 -5.08
N SER A 185 -10.58 -4.35 -4.87
CA SER A 185 -11.86 -4.95 -5.26
C SER A 185 -12.30 -4.36 -6.60
N ASN A 186 -12.58 -5.19 -7.60
CA ASN A 186 -13.19 -4.73 -8.86
C ASN A 186 -14.35 -5.64 -9.26
N ASP A 187 -15.07 -5.27 -10.32
CA ASP A 187 -16.20 -6.06 -10.85
C ASP A 187 -15.83 -7.52 -11.19
N ASN A 188 -14.53 -7.79 -11.37
CA ASN A 188 -14.00 -9.14 -11.65
C ASN A 188 -13.50 -9.86 -10.39
N GLY A 189 -13.82 -9.35 -9.19
CA GLY A 189 -13.48 -9.93 -7.90
C GLY A 189 -12.32 -9.25 -7.16
N ILE A 190 -11.86 -9.92 -6.10
CA ILE A 190 -10.82 -9.42 -5.19
C ILE A 190 -9.42 -9.76 -5.74
N LYS A 191 -8.56 -8.75 -5.84
CA LYS A 191 -7.17 -8.87 -6.28
C LYS A 191 -6.20 -8.34 -5.23
N THR A 192 -5.01 -8.92 -5.12
CA THR A 192 -4.00 -8.51 -4.13
C THR A 192 -2.63 -8.28 -4.75
N VAL A 193 -1.85 -7.38 -4.14
CA VAL A 193 -0.42 -7.22 -4.39
C VAL A 193 0.29 -6.97 -3.07
N ASP A 194 1.51 -7.46 -2.97
CA ASP A 194 2.39 -7.14 -1.85
C ASP A 194 3.23 -5.93 -2.22
N ALA A 195 3.30 -4.97 -1.30
CA ALA A 195 4.12 -3.77 -1.42
C ALA A 195 5.37 -3.92 -0.56
N PHE A 196 6.53 -3.85 -1.20
CA PHE A 196 7.83 -3.99 -0.59
C PHE A 196 8.92 -3.38 -1.47
N ALA A 197 9.87 -2.64 -0.90
CA ALA A 197 11.29 -2.63 -1.25
C ALA A 197 11.98 -1.51 -0.45
N HIS A 198 13.16 -1.77 0.14
CA HIS A 198 14.02 -0.74 0.73
C HIS A 198 15.50 -1.19 0.64
N GLU A 199 16.19 -0.87 -0.46
CA GLU A 199 17.45 -1.54 -0.79
C GLU A 199 18.67 -1.13 0.06
N PHE A 200 18.65 -0.03 0.85
CA PHE A 200 19.77 0.28 1.76
C PHE A 200 19.43 1.21 2.95
N TYR A 201 18.38 2.05 2.89
CA TYR A 201 18.11 3.08 3.92
C TYR A 201 16.62 3.37 4.24
N GLY A 202 15.67 2.60 3.69
CA GLY A 202 14.24 2.97 3.78
C GLY A 202 13.85 4.06 2.78
N LEU A 203 12.56 4.43 2.73
CA LEU A 203 12.13 5.69 2.08
C LEU A 203 12.60 6.86 2.94
N ILE A 204 12.83 8.01 2.33
CA ILE A 204 13.23 9.22 3.03
C ILE A 204 12.04 10.15 3.02
N TYR A 205 11.30 10.19 4.12
CA TYR A 205 10.23 11.16 4.33
C TYR A 205 10.86 12.54 4.51
N SER A 206 10.26 13.56 3.91
CA SER A 206 10.69 14.95 3.97
C SER A 206 9.46 15.82 4.21
N HIS A 207 9.51 16.69 5.20
CA HIS A 207 8.46 17.66 5.49
C HIS A 207 9.03 19.08 5.55
N ASN A 208 8.54 19.96 4.68
CA ASN A 208 8.94 21.37 4.64
C ASN A 208 8.05 22.19 5.58
N THR A 209 8.59 22.66 6.69
CA THR A 209 7.79 23.40 7.69
C THR A 209 7.35 24.79 7.23
N ASN A 210 7.92 25.32 6.12
CA ASN A 210 7.52 26.63 5.59
C ASN A 210 6.28 26.54 4.68
N THR A 211 6.18 25.47 3.88
CA THR A 211 5.05 25.23 2.96
C THR A 211 4.06 24.23 3.51
N ASP A 212 4.38 23.58 4.63
CA ASP A 212 3.65 22.46 5.23
C ASP A 212 3.54 21.25 4.28
N GLU A 213 4.44 21.16 3.30
CA GLU A 213 4.42 20.13 2.25
C GLU A 213 5.26 18.91 2.63
N SER A 214 4.65 17.74 2.53
CA SER A 214 5.31 16.45 2.75
C SER A 214 5.50 15.67 1.44
N HIS A 215 6.59 14.91 1.35
CA HIS A 215 6.86 14.01 0.24
C HIS A 215 7.97 13.01 0.59
N PHE A 216 8.15 11.96 -0.22
CA PHE A 216 9.34 11.11 -0.15
C PHE A 216 10.39 11.56 -1.15
N VAL A 217 11.65 11.71 -0.74
CA VAL A 217 12.78 12.05 -1.64
C VAL A 217 13.72 10.86 -1.82
N SER A 218 14.38 10.77 -2.97
CA SER A 218 15.42 9.75 -3.24
C SER A 218 15.03 8.32 -2.81
N SER A 219 13.75 8.00 -2.92
CA SER A 219 13.15 6.78 -2.36
C SER A 219 12.86 5.79 -3.46
N ILE A 220 12.80 4.49 -3.13
CA ILE A 220 12.40 3.43 -4.07
C ILE A 220 11.46 2.48 -3.34
N SER A 221 10.38 2.07 -3.98
CA SER A 221 9.50 1.00 -3.51
C SER A 221 9.05 0.14 -4.69
N ARG A 222 8.43 -1.00 -4.37
CA ARG A 222 7.98 -1.96 -5.36
C ARG A 222 6.64 -2.58 -4.96
N LEU A 223 5.84 -2.88 -5.97
CA LEU A 223 4.64 -3.71 -5.88
C LEU A 223 4.90 -5.03 -6.59
N VAL A 224 4.45 -6.13 -6.01
CA VAL A 224 4.58 -7.46 -6.60
C VAL A 224 3.25 -8.16 -6.66
N GLY A 225 2.94 -8.61 -7.87
CA GLY A 225 1.71 -9.30 -8.21
C GLY A 225 1.96 -10.74 -8.64
N LYS A 226 1.04 -11.23 -9.46
CA LYS A 226 1.05 -12.59 -10.01
C LYS A 226 2.38 -12.93 -10.70
N ASN A 227 2.84 -14.16 -10.53
CA ASN A 227 4.07 -14.68 -11.13
C ASN A 227 5.33 -13.85 -10.82
N ASN A 228 5.37 -13.15 -9.68
CA ASN A 228 6.43 -12.22 -9.30
C ASN A 228 6.63 -11.07 -10.30
N ALA A 229 5.59 -10.68 -11.05
CA ALA A 229 5.64 -9.46 -11.84
C ALA A 229 5.75 -8.26 -10.90
N MET A 230 6.69 -7.36 -11.19
CA MET A 230 7.03 -6.22 -10.33
C MET A 230 6.69 -4.91 -11.02
N VAL A 231 6.30 -3.92 -10.21
CA VAL A 231 6.22 -2.51 -10.61
C VAL A 231 7.01 -1.73 -9.58
N ASP A 232 8.09 -1.11 -10.04
CA ASP A 232 8.98 -0.33 -9.20
C ASP A 232 8.66 1.16 -9.40
N TRP A 233 8.85 1.95 -8.37
CA TRP A 233 8.85 3.41 -8.48
C TRP A 233 9.95 3.99 -7.64
N SER A 234 10.41 5.16 -8.07
CA SER A 234 11.37 5.98 -7.35
C SER A 234 10.88 7.40 -7.22
N THR A 235 11.49 8.18 -6.34
CA THR A 235 11.35 9.64 -6.32
C THR A 235 12.67 10.31 -6.65
N ASP A 236 12.60 11.45 -7.33
CA ASP A 236 13.78 12.31 -7.47
C ASP A 236 14.02 13.16 -6.21
N GLU A 237 14.99 14.06 -6.29
CA GLU A 237 15.38 14.96 -5.19
C GLU A 237 14.28 15.95 -4.78
N ASN A 238 13.30 16.20 -5.64
CA ASN A 238 12.17 17.10 -5.36
C ASN A 238 10.90 16.33 -4.95
N GLY A 239 11.01 15.01 -4.80
CA GLY A 239 9.90 14.13 -4.43
C GLY A 239 8.97 13.75 -5.58
N ALA A 240 9.29 14.10 -6.83
CA ALA A 240 8.47 13.72 -7.97
C ALA A 240 8.62 12.22 -8.24
N ILE A 241 7.50 11.50 -8.28
CA ILE A 241 7.48 10.05 -8.48
C ILE A 241 7.74 9.68 -9.94
N ARG A 242 8.60 8.68 -10.13
CA ARG A 242 9.02 8.14 -11.42
C ARG A 242 8.88 6.61 -11.37
N PRO A 243 7.92 6.03 -12.10
CA PRO A 243 7.88 4.58 -12.28
C PRO A 243 9.15 4.13 -13.03
N ILE A 244 9.74 3.02 -12.58
CA ILE A 244 10.97 2.45 -13.13
C ILE A 244 10.65 1.27 -14.06
#